data_AF-A0A1M3MWD6-F1
#
_entry.id   AF-A0A1M3MWD6-F1
#
_cell.length_a   1.000
_cell.length_b   1.000
_cell.length_c   1.000
_cell.angle_alpha   90.00
_cell.angle_beta   90.00
_cell.angle_gamma   90.00
#
_symmetry.space_group_name_H-M   'P 1'
#
loop_
_entity.id
_entity.type
_entity.pdbx_description
1 polymer ?
#
loop_
_entity_poly.entity_id
_entity_poly.type
_entity_poly.pdbx_seq_one_letter_code
_entity_poly.pdbx_strand_id
1 'polypeptide(L)'
;MPNGSRSRSVVRAIAELPFHERPVLELLNLVGDRSEPDADYAGYGWARISRLWLAEHGAAARSVDDVLLLALHCPDDGEALGDDIELYFELPEQAPVTVLASKFFASWLPRMPEDVSAIVLALCNPHQTLLARPSGTSLPLHFALGEVESWQSRDDGRIELRAPSWRRTS
;
A
#
# COMPACT_ATOMS: atom_id res chain seq x y z
N MET A 1 40.53 -8.12 12.36
CA MET A 1 39.37 -8.32 11.48
C MET A 1 38.59 -7.02 11.47
N PRO A 2 38.51 -6.30 10.34
CA PRO A 2 37.91 -4.96 10.34
C PRO A 2 36.39 -5.07 10.53
N ASN A 3 35.91 -4.35 11.54
CA ASN A 3 34.49 -4.19 11.85
C ASN A 3 33.93 -3.20 10.83
N GLY A 4 33.37 -3.72 9.74
CA GLY A 4 32.74 -2.91 8.70
C GLY A 4 31.49 -2.23 9.25
N SER A 5 31.65 -1.01 9.76
CA SER A 5 30.54 -0.08 9.98
C SER A 5 29.82 0.07 8.64
N ARG A 6 28.68 -0.62 8.47
CA ARG A 6 27.70 -0.21 7.47
C ARG A 6 27.26 1.18 7.92
N SER A 7 27.77 2.22 7.27
CA SER A 7 27.22 3.56 7.38
C SER A 7 25.74 3.47 7.05
N ARG A 8 24.90 3.46 8.08
CA ARG A 8 23.44 3.42 7.96
C ARG A 8 23.00 4.76 7.39
N SER A 9 22.47 4.76 6.17
CA SER A 9 22.09 5.99 5.48
C SER A 9 20.84 6.58 6.12
N VAL A 10 20.96 7.81 6.61
CA VAL A 10 19.83 8.68 6.95
C VAL A 10 18.99 8.88 5.68
N VAL A 11 17.66 8.76 5.78
CA VAL A 11 16.75 8.97 4.65
C VAL A 11 16.58 10.47 4.47
N ARG A 12 17.00 11.00 3.31
CA ARG A 12 17.00 12.44 3.00
C ARG A 12 16.05 12.81 1.87
N ALA A 13 15.58 11.83 1.11
CA ALA A 13 14.68 12.03 -0.01
C ALA A 13 13.62 10.94 -0.08
N ILE A 14 12.47 11.24 -0.71
CA ILE A 14 11.38 10.29 -0.94
C ILE A 14 11.89 9.02 -1.64
N ALA A 15 12.82 9.15 -2.59
CA ALA A 15 13.42 8.03 -3.32
C ALA A 15 14.28 7.09 -2.45
N GLU A 16 14.62 7.51 -1.24
CA GLU A 16 15.44 6.75 -0.28
C GLU A 16 14.58 6.07 0.81
N LEU A 17 13.26 6.25 0.79
CA LEU A 17 12.34 5.55 1.70
C LEU A 17 12.54 4.04 1.57
N PRO A 18 12.52 3.25 2.65
CA PRO A 18 12.78 1.81 2.60
C PRO A 18 11.57 1.01 2.08
N PHE A 19 11.08 1.36 0.88
CA PHE A 19 9.88 0.79 0.26
C PHE A 19 10.23 -0.39 -0.65
N HIS A 20 10.43 -1.56 -0.03
CA HIS A 20 10.97 -2.76 -0.68
C HIS A 20 9.88 -3.76 -1.12
N GLU A 21 10.23 -4.63 -2.07
CA GLU A 21 9.42 -5.81 -2.39
C GLU A 21 9.37 -6.71 -1.16
N ARG A 22 8.19 -7.22 -0.82
CA ARG A 22 7.98 -8.12 0.32
C ARG A 22 7.10 -9.31 -0.07
N PRO A 23 7.25 -10.47 0.59
CA PRO A 23 6.29 -11.56 0.44
C PRO A 23 4.88 -11.06 0.78
N VAL A 24 3.89 -11.35 -0.07
CA VAL A 24 2.55 -10.77 0.04
C VAL A 24 1.88 -11.03 1.38
N LEU A 25 2.07 -12.23 1.96
CA LEU A 25 1.48 -12.58 3.25
C LEU A 25 2.13 -11.78 4.38
N GLU A 26 3.45 -11.57 4.34
CA GLU A 26 4.13 -10.70 5.30
C GLU A 26 3.73 -9.25 5.12
N LEU A 27 3.62 -8.78 3.88
CA LEU A 27 3.25 -7.41 3.54
C LEU A 27 1.87 -7.04 4.11
N LEU A 28 0.91 -7.96 4.01
CA LEU A 28 -0.48 -7.77 4.43
C LEU A 28 -0.76 -8.26 5.87
N ASN A 29 0.27 -8.62 6.64
CA ASN A 29 0.16 -9.18 7.99
C ASN A 29 -0.77 -10.41 8.07
N LEU A 30 -0.62 -11.33 7.12
CA LEU A 30 -1.36 -12.59 6.98
C LEU A 30 -0.51 -13.82 7.36
N VAL A 31 0.66 -13.62 7.99
CA VAL A 31 1.49 -14.73 8.45
C VAL A 31 0.97 -15.22 9.79
N GLY A 32 0.36 -16.40 9.79
CA GLY A 32 -0.22 -17.03 10.98
C GLY A 32 -1.74 -16.97 11.01
N ASP A 33 -2.34 -17.74 11.91
CA ASP A 33 -3.78 -17.73 12.12
C ASP A 33 -4.18 -16.50 12.96
N ARG A 34 -4.93 -15.57 12.35
CA ARG A 34 -5.62 -14.47 13.05
C ARG A 34 -7.12 -14.57 12.85
N SER A 35 -7.88 -14.24 13.89
CA SER A 35 -9.35 -14.18 13.83
C SER A 35 -9.89 -12.83 13.38
N GLU A 36 -9.09 -11.77 13.53
CA GLU A 36 -9.45 -10.38 13.23
C GLU A 36 -8.27 -9.65 12.55
N PRO A 37 -8.53 -8.59 11.76
CA PRO A 37 -7.48 -7.73 11.24
C PRO A 37 -6.70 -7.04 12.37
N ASP A 38 -5.42 -6.78 12.11
CA ASP A 38 -4.55 -6.02 13.01
C ASP A 38 -4.56 -4.55 12.59
N ALA A 39 -5.31 -3.72 13.33
CA ALA A 39 -5.47 -2.30 13.06
C ALA A 39 -4.19 -1.48 13.33
N ASP A 40 -3.28 -2.01 14.15
CA ASP A 40 -2.02 -1.33 14.52
C ASP A 40 -0.88 -1.67 13.56
N TYR A 41 -1.12 -2.54 12.57
CA TYR A 41 -0.09 -2.91 11.61
C TYR A 41 0.25 -1.76 10.65
N ALA A 42 1.38 -1.10 10.91
CA ALA A 42 1.90 0.00 10.11
C ALA A 42 2.92 -0.44 9.02
N GLY A 43 2.97 -1.74 8.69
CA GLY A 43 3.95 -2.24 7.74
C GLY A 43 3.66 -1.80 6.30
N TYR A 44 4.71 -1.32 5.61
CA TYR A 44 4.62 -0.83 4.24
C TYR A 44 5.55 -1.62 3.30
N GLY A 45 5.34 -1.44 2.00
CA GLY A 45 6.13 -2.06 0.93
C GLY A 45 5.27 -2.37 -0.29
N TRP A 46 5.82 -3.16 -1.20
CA TRP A 46 5.09 -3.59 -2.40
C TRP A 46 5.24 -5.07 -2.68
N ALA A 47 4.32 -5.62 -3.46
CA ALA A 47 4.35 -7.01 -3.92
C ALA A 47 3.68 -7.14 -5.29
N ARG A 48 4.13 -8.13 -6.08
CA ARG A 48 3.41 -8.57 -7.28
C ARG A 48 2.47 -9.71 -6.91
N ILE A 49 1.25 -9.66 -7.43
CA ILE A 49 0.20 -10.65 -7.17
C ILE A 49 -0.48 -10.99 -8.49
N SER A 50 -0.52 -12.27 -8.85
CA SER A 50 -1.16 -12.70 -10.11
C SER A 50 -2.67 -12.46 -10.13
N ARG A 51 -3.33 -12.54 -8.96
CA ARG A 51 -4.75 -12.26 -8.80
C ARG A 51 -5.06 -11.80 -7.39
N LEU A 52 -5.77 -10.68 -7.28
CA LEU A 52 -6.24 -10.09 -6.03
C LEU A 52 -7.75 -9.88 -6.10
N TRP A 53 -8.46 -10.11 -5.00
CA TRP A 53 -9.90 -9.90 -4.93
C TRP A 53 -10.20 -8.66 -4.11
N LEU A 54 -10.99 -7.76 -4.68
CA LEU A 54 -11.45 -6.52 -4.06
C LEU A 54 -12.92 -6.70 -3.71
N ALA A 55 -13.22 -6.73 -2.42
CA ALA A 55 -14.57 -6.82 -1.90
C ALA A 55 -15.02 -5.45 -1.35
N GLU A 56 -16.23 -5.06 -1.73
CA GLU A 56 -16.92 -3.88 -1.21
C GLU A 56 -18.04 -4.35 -0.29
N HIS A 57 -18.30 -3.62 0.80
CA HIS A 57 -19.37 -4.00 1.73
C HIS A 57 -20.73 -4.12 1.02
N GLY A 58 -21.33 -5.31 1.12
CA GLY A 58 -22.62 -5.60 0.49
C GLY A 58 -22.56 -5.94 -1.00
N ALA A 59 -21.37 -6.04 -1.60
CA ALA A 59 -21.18 -6.41 -3.00
C ALA A 59 -20.36 -7.70 -3.14
N ALA A 60 -20.52 -8.38 -4.28
CA ALA A 60 -19.67 -9.51 -4.63
C ALA A 60 -18.23 -9.03 -4.88
N ALA A 61 -17.25 -9.79 -4.39
CA ALA A 61 -15.84 -9.50 -4.65
C ALA A 61 -15.54 -9.61 -6.15
N ARG A 62 -14.74 -8.67 -6.66
CA ARG A 62 -14.24 -8.68 -8.05
C ARG A 62 -12.74 -8.96 -8.06
N SER A 63 -12.28 -9.74 -9.04
CA SER A 63 -10.84 -9.98 -9.21
C SER A 63 -10.17 -8.86 -10.00
N VAL A 64 -8.89 -8.66 -9.71
CA VAL A 64 -7.94 -7.88 -10.50
C VAL A 64 -6.72 -8.78 -10.72
N ASP A 65 -6.34 -8.97 -11.97
CA ASP A 65 -5.24 -9.84 -12.36
C ASP A 65 -3.96 -9.02 -12.59
N ASP A 66 -2.80 -9.66 -12.43
CA ASP A 66 -1.46 -9.07 -12.60
C ASP A 66 -1.30 -7.72 -11.89
N VAL A 67 -1.34 -7.75 -10.56
CA VAL A 67 -1.42 -6.57 -9.69
C VAL A 67 -0.05 -6.21 -9.13
N LEU A 68 0.29 -4.92 -9.20
CA LEU A 68 1.24 -4.29 -8.29
C LEU A 68 0.48 -3.80 -7.05
N LEU A 69 0.65 -4.52 -5.93
CA LEU A 69 0.08 -4.15 -4.64
C LEU A 69 1.04 -3.20 -3.92
N LEU A 70 0.56 -2.04 -3.50
CA LEU A 70 1.28 -1.10 -2.65
C LEU A 70 0.59 -1.06 -1.28
N ALA A 71 1.26 -1.53 -0.24
CA ALA A 71 0.79 -1.37 1.14
C ALA A 71 1.37 -0.08 1.71
N LEU A 72 0.49 0.84 2.10
CA LEU A 72 0.81 2.19 2.54
C LEU A 72 -0.02 2.53 3.78
N HIS A 73 0.51 3.39 4.63
CA HIS A 73 -0.17 3.87 5.81
C HIS A 73 -0.41 5.38 5.72
N CYS A 74 -1.54 5.84 6.24
CA CYS A 74 -1.91 7.24 6.36
C CYS A 74 -2.13 7.55 7.84
N PRO A 75 -1.69 8.71 8.33
CA PRO A 75 -1.97 9.11 9.71
C PRO A 75 -3.48 9.33 9.90
N ASP A 76 -4.03 8.84 11.01
CA ASP A 76 -5.45 8.97 11.33
C ASP A 76 -5.88 10.43 11.58
N ASP A 77 -4.95 11.27 12.03
CA ASP A 77 -5.14 12.69 12.35
C ASP A 77 -4.50 13.63 11.31
N GLY A 78 -4.23 13.11 10.11
CA GLY A 78 -3.68 13.89 9.00
C GLY A 78 -4.57 15.05 8.55
N GLU A 79 -3.99 15.95 7.75
CA GLU A 79 -4.77 17.00 7.11
C GLU A 79 -5.65 16.42 5.99
N ALA A 80 -6.93 16.80 5.97
CA ALA A 80 -7.83 16.46 4.88
C ALA A 80 -7.47 17.27 3.62
N LEU A 81 -6.67 16.67 2.75
CA LEU A 81 -6.33 17.22 1.44
C LEU A 81 -7.42 16.87 0.42
N GLY A 82 -7.68 17.77 -0.53
CA GLY A 82 -8.80 17.63 -1.47
C GLY A 82 -8.68 16.47 -2.47
N ASP A 83 -7.47 16.25 -3.01
CA ASP A 83 -7.18 15.27 -4.07
C ASP A 83 -5.88 14.47 -3.85
N ASP A 84 -5.35 14.52 -2.63
CA ASP A 84 -4.11 13.85 -2.22
C ASP A 84 -4.26 13.32 -0.78
N ILE A 85 -3.30 12.54 -0.31
CA ILE A 85 -3.26 12.09 1.09
C ILE A 85 -1.83 12.12 1.60
N GLU A 86 -1.70 12.29 2.90
CA GLU A 86 -0.44 12.12 3.59
C GLU A 86 -0.16 10.63 3.82
N LEU A 87 1.04 10.19 3.45
CA LEU A 87 1.56 8.86 3.71
C LEU A 87 2.58 8.94 4.84
N TYR A 88 2.45 8.05 5.81
CA TYR A 88 3.31 7.99 6.99
C TYR A 88 4.24 6.78 6.91
N PHE A 89 5.53 7.02 7.21
CA PHE A 89 6.57 6.00 7.19
C PHE A 89 7.32 5.97 8.51
N GLU A 90 7.18 4.88 9.26
CA GLU A 90 8.04 4.60 10.41
C GLU A 90 9.44 4.19 9.96
N LEU A 91 10.47 4.83 10.52
CA LEU A 91 11.87 4.56 10.20
C LEU A 91 12.59 4.00 11.44
N PRO A 92 13.28 2.84 11.35
CA PRO A 92 13.86 2.16 12.52
C PRO A 92 14.86 2.98 13.37
N GLU A 93 15.43 4.06 12.82
CA GLU A 93 16.53 4.82 13.42
C GLU A 93 16.40 6.34 13.23
N GLN A 94 15.24 6.82 12.80
CA GLN A 94 14.97 8.22 12.51
C GLN A 94 13.55 8.56 12.95
N ALA A 95 13.26 9.86 13.10
CA ALA A 95 11.89 10.28 13.28
C ALA A 95 11.04 9.79 12.08
N PRO A 96 9.79 9.36 12.32
CA PRO A 96 8.86 9.07 11.26
C PRO A 96 8.71 10.26 10.31
N VAL A 97 8.42 9.97 9.05
CA VAL A 97 8.25 11.01 8.03
C VAL A 97 6.89 10.89 7.36
N THR A 98 6.31 12.05 7.09
CA THR A 98 5.08 12.18 6.31
C THR A 98 5.40 12.75 4.94
N VAL A 99 4.83 12.17 3.89
CA VAL A 99 4.99 12.64 2.51
C VAL A 99 3.66 12.59 1.78
N LEU A 100 3.44 13.51 0.84
CA LEU A 100 2.27 13.46 -0.04
C LEU A 100 2.30 12.21 -0.94
N ALA A 101 1.17 11.53 -1.08
CA ALA A 101 1.05 10.35 -1.92
C ALA A 101 1.40 10.66 -3.38
N SER A 102 0.95 11.81 -3.91
CA SER A 102 1.34 12.26 -5.26
C SER A 102 2.86 12.34 -5.46
N LYS A 103 3.60 12.85 -4.47
CA LYS A 103 5.06 12.98 -4.51
C LYS A 103 5.74 11.62 -4.34
N PHE A 104 5.20 10.78 -3.46
CA PHE A 104 5.64 9.40 -3.30
C PHE A 104 5.53 8.63 -4.62
N PHE A 105 4.35 8.62 -5.24
CA PHE A 105 4.12 7.89 -6.48
C PHE A 105 4.97 8.40 -7.65
N ALA A 106 5.13 9.73 -7.78
CA ALA A 106 5.99 10.31 -8.81
C ALA A 106 7.46 9.88 -8.67
N SER A 107 7.91 9.61 -7.44
CA SER A 107 9.25 9.09 -7.18
C SER A 107 9.34 7.58 -7.36
N TRP A 108 8.37 6.82 -6.85
CA TRP A 108 8.50 5.37 -6.74
C TRP A 108 7.96 4.58 -7.93
N LEU A 109 6.87 5.00 -8.57
CA LEU A 109 6.28 4.23 -9.66
C LEU A 109 7.25 3.97 -10.83
N PRO A 110 8.09 4.93 -11.27
CA PRO A 110 9.08 4.66 -12.32
C PRO A 110 10.16 3.64 -11.96
N ARG A 111 10.23 3.21 -10.69
CA ARG A 111 11.19 2.22 -10.17
C ARG A 111 10.54 0.85 -9.93
N MET A 112 9.24 0.73 -10.18
CA MET A 112 8.46 -0.48 -9.94
C MET A 112 8.33 -1.32 -11.22
N PRO A 113 8.00 -2.62 -11.09
CA PRO A 113 7.67 -3.45 -12.24
C PRO A 113 6.52 -2.85 -13.07
N GLU A 114 6.70 -2.81 -14.38
CA GLU A 114 5.70 -2.31 -15.34
C GLU A 114 4.93 -3.45 -16.04
N ASP A 115 5.35 -4.71 -15.85
CA ASP A 115 4.73 -5.93 -16.37
C ASP A 115 3.50 -6.36 -15.55
N VAL A 116 2.64 -5.39 -15.24
CA VAL A 116 1.41 -5.55 -14.45
C VAL A 116 0.24 -4.86 -15.16
N SER A 117 -0.97 -5.31 -14.89
CA SER A 117 -2.20 -4.78 -15.48
C SER A 117 -2.86 -3.68 -14.63
N ALA A 118 -2.54 -3.60 -13.34
CA ALA A 118 -3.12 -2.62 -12.42
C ALA A 118 -2.26 -2.36 -11.19
N ILE A 119 -2.47 -1.20 -10.56
CA ILE A 119 -1.93 -0.88 -9.24
C ILE A 119 -3.09 -0.95 -8.23
N VAL A 120 -2.90 -1.63 -7.12
CA VAL A 120 -3.88 -1.66 -6.01
C VAL A 120 -3.19 -1.10 -4.77
N LEU A 121 -3.85 -0.16 -4.11
CA LEU A 121 -3.39 0.35 -2.84
C LEU A 121 -4.12 -0.37 -1.69
N ALA A 122 -3.35 -1.01 -0.81
CA ALA A 122 -3.79 -1.40 0.52
C ALA A 122 -3.42 -0.27 1.47
N LEU A 123 -4.36 0.66 1.68
CA LEU A 123 -4.20 1.80 2.59
C LEU A 123 -5.48 2.06 3.36
N CYS A 124 -5.36 2.71 4.51
CA CYS A 124 -6.50 3.40 5.13
C CYS A 124 -6.63 4.80 4.52
N ASN A 125 -7.84 5.18 4.11
CA ASN A 125 -8.15 6.54 3.64
C ASN A 125 -9.15 7.20 4.61
N PRO A 126 -8.66 7.74 5.75
CA PRO A 126 -9.51 8.22 6.84
C PRO A 126 -10.40 9.40 6.43
N HIS A 127 -9.95 10.22 5.47
CA HIS A 127 -10.68 11.39 5.00
C HIS A 127 -11.58 11.12 3.78
N GLN A 128 -11.69 9.87 3.34
CA GLN A 128 -12.43 9.49 2.14
C GLN A 128 -12.00 10.29 0.89
N THR A 129 -10.71 10.61 0.80
CA THR A 129 -10.18 11.44 -0.28
C THR A 129 -10.17 10.70 -1.61
N LEU A 130 -10.59 11.39 -2.67
CA LEU A 130 -10.45 10.89 -4.04
C LEU A 130 -9.02 11.16 -4.52
N LEU A 131 -8.28 10.10 -4.83
CA LEU A 131 -6.93 10.24 -5.36
C LEU A 131 -6.97 10.51 -6.87
N ALA A 132 -6.19 11.51 -7.29
CA ALA A 132 -5.87 11.68 -8.69
C ALA A 132 -5.00 10.53 -9.20
N ARG A 133 -5.06 10.25 -10.51
CA ARG A 133 -4.15 9.28 -11.13
C ARG A 133 -2.71 9.79 -11.02
N PRO A 134 -1.76 9.00 -10.49
CA PRO A 134 -0.38 9.43 -10.39
C PRO A 134 0.23 9.75 -11.75
N SER A 135 1.00 10.83 -11.83
CA SER A 135 1.81 11.12 -13.02
C SER A 135 2.89 10.04 -13.19
N GLY A 136 3.14 9.61 -14.43
CA GLY A 136 4.19 8.63 -14.73
C GLY A 136 3.68 7.18 -14.86
N THR A 137 2.37 6.95 -14.77
CA THR A 137 1.76 5.68 -15.14
C THR A 137 0.44 5.89 -15.89
N SER A 138 0.14 4.98 -16.81
CA SER A 138 -1.18 4.84 -17.44
C SER A 138 -1.98 3.68 -16.83
N LEU A 139 -1.40 2.94 -15.88
CA LEU A 139 -2.06 1.82 -15.24
C LEU A 139 -3.26 2.30 -14.40
N PRO A 140 -4.35 1.55 -14.38
CA PRO A 140 -5.46 1.84 -13.49
C PRO A 140 -5.02 1.70 -12.03
N LEU A 141 -5.31 2.73 -11.23
CA LEU A 141 -5.08 2.73 -9.79
C LEU A 141 -6.38 2.39 -9.06
N HIS A 142 -6.39 1.29 -8.33
CA HIS A 142 -7.46 0.92 -7.40
C HIS A 142 -7.11 1.37 -5.99
N PHE A 143 -8.04 2.09 -5.36
CA PHE A 143 -7.89 2.58 -3.99
C PHE A 143 -9.24 2.55 -3.28
N ALA A 144 -9.23 2.50 -1.95
CA ALA A 144 -10.44 2.49 -1.15
C ALA A 144 -10.80 3.89 -0.64
N LEU A 145 -12.09 4.09 -0.39
CA LEU A 145 -12.61 5.16 0.47
C LEU A 145 -12.92 4.53 1.83
N GLY A 146 -12.08 4.81 2.82
CA GLY A 146 -12.08 4.15 4.13
C GLY A 146 -10.95 3.13 4.29
N GLU A 147 -11.04 2.36 5.37
CA GLU A 147 -10.06 1.35 5.77
C GLU A 147 -10.05 0.14 4.81
N VAL A 148 -8.86 -0.41 4.58
CA VAL A 148 -8.67 -1.66 3.84
C VAL A 148 -8.25 -2.76 4.80
N GLU A 149 -9.08 -3.79 4.91
CA GLU A 149 -8.76 -5.00 5.64
C GLU A 149 -8.23 -6.09 4.69
N SER A 150 -7.20 -6.81 5.10
CA SER A 150 -6.65 -7.94 4.36
C SER A 150 -7.11 -9.28 4.94
N TRP A 151 -7.50 -10.20 4.05
CA TRP A 151 -7.94 -11.54 4.41
C TRP A 151 -7.31 -12.59 3.50
N GLN A 152 -7.03 -13.76 4.07
CA GLN A 152 -6.71 -14.96 3.30
C GLN A 152 -7.80 -16.01 3.50
N SER A 153 -8.35 -16.49 2.39
CA SER A 153 -9.30 -17.61 2.40
C SER A 153 -8.60 -18.89 2.84
N ARG A 154 -9.22 -19.62 3.78
CA ARG A 154 -8.72 -20.91 4.26
C ARG A 154 -8.87 -22.03 3.24
N ASP A 155 -9.83 -21.91 2.32
CA ASP A 155 -10.20 -22.99 1.40
C ASP A 155 -9.26 -23.06 0.18
N ASP A 156 -8.93 -21.91 -0.38
CA ASP A 156 -8.19 -21.78 -1.65
C ASP A 156 -6.96 -20.86 -1.56
N GLY A 157 -6.67 -20.30 -0.39
CA GLY A 157 -5.53 -19.40 -0.18
C GLY A 157 -5.68 -18.03 -0.83
N ARG A 158 -6.88 -17.71 -1.37
CA ARG A 158 -7.21 -16.44 -2.00
C ARG A 158 -6.89 -15.26 -1.10
N ILE A 159 -6.22 -14.25 -1.64
CA ILE A 159 -6.00 -12.97 -0.97
C ILE A 159 -7.13 -12.01 -1.35
N GLU A 160 -7.80 -11.47 -0.34
CA GLU A 160 -8.94 -10.57 -0.49
C GLU A 160 -8.68 -9.29 0.30
N LEU A 161 -8.89 -8.13 -0.33
CA LEU A 161 -8.92 -6.83 0.33
C LEU A 161 -10.36 -6.36 0.43
N ARG A 162 -10.81 -6.06 1.65
CA ARG A 162 -12.16 -5.57 1.93
C ARG A 162 -12.09 -4.08 2.26
N ALA A 163 -13.03 -3.33 1.73
CA ALA A 163 -13.17 -1.91 2.05
C ALA A 163 -14.64 -1.47 1.97
N PRO A 164 -15.02 -0.33 2.58
CA PRO A 164 -16.35 0.22 2.45
C PRO A 164 -16.73 0.56 1.01
N SER A 165 -15.79 1.10 0.24
CA SER A 165 -15.98 1.35 -1.19
C SER A 165 -14.67 1.38 -1.96
N TRP A 166 -14.65 0.76 -3.14
CA TRP A 166 -13.51 0.81 -4.06
C TRP A 166 -13.71 1.86 -5.14
N ARG A 167 -12.63 2.56 -5.47
CA ARG A 167 -12.53 3.49 -6.60
C ARG A 167 -11.44 3.02 -7.55
N ARG A 168 -11.51 3.53 -8.77
CA ARG A 168 -10.54 3.26 -9.83
C ARG A 168 -10.31 4.56 -10.60
N THR A 169 -9.06 4.94 -10.78
CA THR A 169 -8.72 6.00 -11.73
C THR A 169 -8.74 5.43 -13.15
N SER A 170 -9.35 6.18 -14.08
CA SER A 170 -9.31 5.89 -15.53
C SER A 170 -8.04 6.39 -16.20
#